data_AF-K1TIL0-F1
#
_entry.id   AF-K1TIL0-F1
#
_cell.length_a   1.000
_cell.length_b   1.000
_cell.length_c   1.000
_cell.angle_alpha   90.00
_cell.angle_beta   90.00
_cell.angle_gamma   90.00
#
_symmetry.space_group_name_H-M   'P 1'
#
loop_
_entity.id
_entity.type
_entity.pdbx_description
1 polymer ?
#
loop_
_entity_poly.entity_id
_entity_poly.type
_entity_poly.pdbx_seq_one_letter_code
_entity_poly.pdbx_strand_id
1 'polypeptide(L)'
;LVIFSSDNGPHEEGGADPTFFGRDGKLRGLKRQCHEGGIRIPFIARWPGHVPAGKVNDHICAFYDLMPTFCDVAGIKNYEKKYRNKEKEVDYFDGISFAPTLLGKKNRNNMTSCIGNLMKPTR
;
A
#
# COMPACT_ATOMS: atom_id res chain seq x y z
N LEU A 1 -11.14 11.46 -5.21
CA LEU A 1 -10.67 10.34 -4.37
C LEU A 1 -10.17 10.90 -3.04
N VAL A 2 -10.65 10.36 -1.92
CA VAL A 2 -10.14 10.66 -0.58
C VAL A 2 -9.66 9.34 0.03
N ILE A 3 -8.45 9.33 0.58
CA ILE A 3 -7.86 8.17 1.28
C ILE A 3 -7.53 8.59 2.70
N PHE A 4 -7.88 7.74 3.65
CA PHE A 4 -7.47 7.82 5.05
C PHE A 4 -6.56 6.63 5.36
N SER A 5 -5.39 6.92 5.93
CA SER A 5 -4.35 5.92 6.21
C SER A 5 -3.41 6.42 7.33
N SER A 6 -2.55 5.53 7.82
CA SER A 6 -1.37 5.86 8.65
C SER A 6 -0.07 5.63 7.85
N ASP A 7 1.07 6.10 8.35
CA ASP A 7 2.41 5.79 7.81
C ASP A 7 3.03 4.52 8.44
N ASN A 8 2.66 4.23 9.69
CA ASN A 8 3.08 3.07 10.45
C ASN A 8 2.02 2.64 11.49
N GLY A 9 2.27 1.49 12.11
CA GLY A 9 1.57 1.06 13.33
C GLY A 9 1.77 2.00 14.52
N PRO A 10 1.10 1.78 15.64
CA PRO A 10 1.10 2.73 16.74
C PRO A 10 2.45 2.75 17.49
N HIS A 11 2.76 3.84 18.18
CA HIS A 11 4.07 4.08 18.83
C HIS A 11 3.94 4.45 20.32
N GLU A 12 4.99 4.26 21.11
CA GLU A 12 5.00 4.49 22.58
C GLU A 12 5.66 5.81 23.03
N GLU A 13 6.28 6.54 22.10
CA GLU A 13 7.05 7.75 22.44
C GLU A 13 6.14 8.91 22.86
N GLY A 14 6.65 9.81 23.69
CA GLY A 14 5.91 10.99 24.12
C GLY A 14 4.82 10.72 25.17
N GLY A 15 4.89 9.59 25.88
CA GLY A 15 3.95 9.24 26.95
C GLY A 15 2.64 8.61 26.46
N ALA A 16 2.60 8.15 25.22
CA ALA A 16 1.46 7.42 24.69
C ALA A 16 1.35 6.05 25.34
N ASP A 17 0.20 5.74 25.95
CA ASP A 17 -0.09 4.41 26.47
C ASP A 17 -0.31 3.42 25.30
N PRO A 18 0.54 2.39 25.15
CA PRO A 18 0.42 1.42 24.07
C PRO A 18 -0.84 0.58 24.10
N THR A 19 -1.44 0.43 25.28
CA THR A 19 -2.59 -0.44 25.54
C THR A 19 -3.92 0.30 25.45
N PHE A 20 -3.90 1.64 25.45
CA PHE A 20 -5.08 2.46 25.34
C PHE A 20 -5.83 2.19 24.02
N PHE A 21 -7.13 1.91 24.13
CA PHE A 21 -8.06 1.71 23.00
C PHE A 21 -7.78 0.54 22.03
N GLY A 22 -6.85 -0.39 22.34
CA GLY A 22 -6.57 -1.53 21.46
C GLY A 22 -6.13 -1.10 20.05
N ARG A 23 -5.35 -0.01 19.99
CA ARG A 23 -4.91 0.73 18.80
C ARG A 23 -4.16 -0.08 17.75
N ASP A 24 -3.55 -1.19 18.15
CA ASP A 24 -2.85 -2.17 17.32
C ASP A 24 -3.79 -3.24 16.74
N GLY A 25 -5.07 -3.22 17.08
CA GLY A 25 -6.04 -4.22 16.65
C GLY A 25 -5.73 -5.63 17.18
N LYS A 26 -4.99 -5.73 18.29
CA LYS A 26 -4.45 -6.99 18.85
C LYS A 26 -3.42 -7.68 17.94
N LEU A 27 -2.80 -6.93 17.03
CA LEU A 27 -1.74 -7.44 16.16
C LEU A 27 -0.38 -7.34 16.86
N ARG A 28 0.47 -8.34 16.64
CA ARG A 28 1.80 -8.36 17.27
C ARG A 28 2.64 -7.17 16.79
N GLY A 29 3.24 -6.44 17.74
CA GLY A 29 4.30 -5.45 17.51
C GLY A 29 3.81 -4.01 17.29
N LEU A 30 4.77 -3.09 17.20
CA LEU A 30 4.56 -1.64 17.20
C LEU A 30 5.43 -0.95 16.13
N LYS A 31 5.28 0.37 15.97
CA LYS A 31 6.18 1.20 15.14
C LYS A 31 7.64 0.78 15.35
N ARG A 32 8.39 0.64 14.25
CA ARG A 32 9.78 0.13 14.16
C ARG A 32 9.94 -1.39 14.22
N GLN A 33 8.87 -2.16 14.27
CA GLN A 33 8.92 -3.62 14.23
C GLN A 33 8.28 -4.15 12.94
N CYS A 34 8.87 -5.19 12.35
CA CYS A 34 8.35 -5.86 11.14
C CYS A 34 7.25 -6.88 11.44
N HIS A 35 6.56 -6.75 12.57
CA HIS A 35 5.38 -7.55 12.89
C HIS A 35 4.12 -6.79 12.44
N GLU A 36 3.00 -7.50 12.25
CA GLU A 36 1.74 -6.94 11.73
C GLU A 36 1.31 -5.64 12.42
N GLY A 37 1.41 -5.53 13.75
CA GLY A 37 1.04 -4.33 14.48
C GLY A 37 1.95 -3.13 14.20
N GLY A 38 3.16 -3.33 13.67
CA GLY A 38 4.08 -2.25 13.27
C GLY A 38 3.91 -1.77 11.83
N ILE A 39 3.45 -2.63 10.92
CA ILE A 39 3.38 -2.36 9.48
C ILE A 39 1.96 -2.31 8.91
N ARG A 40 1.00 -3.01 9.52
CA ARG A 40 -0.39 -3.01 9.10
C ARG A 40 -1.09 -1.77 9.66
N ILE A 41 -1.77 -1.07 8.78
CA ILE A 41 -2.36 0.23 9.03
C ILE A 41 -3.83 0.25 8.59
N PRO A 42 -4.67 1.13 9.15
CA PRO A 42 -5.99 1.37 8.59
C PRO A 42 -5.85 1.93 7.17
N PHE A 43 -6.72 1.49 6.25
CA PHE A 43 -6.79 2.02 4.90
C PHE A 43 -8.25 2.12 4.47
N ILE A 44 -8.73 3.35 4.25
CA ILE A 44 -10.11 3.61 3.82
C ILE A 44 -10.05 4.53 2.61
N ALA A 45 -10.72 4.14 1.52
CA ALA A 45 -10.85 4.95 0.33
C ALA A 45 -12.32 5.30 0.05
N ARG A 46 -12.58 6.58 -0.26
CA ARG A 46 -13.90 7.08 -0.65
C ARG A 46 -13.80 7.87 -1.95
N TRP A 47 -14.58 7.44 -2.95
CA TRP A 47 -14.75 8.20 -4.18
C TRP A 47 -16.16 7.97 -4.76
N PRO A 48 -17.11 8.88 -4.50
CA PRO A 48 -18.48 8.75 -5.00
C PRO A 48 -18.52 8.56 -6.53
N GLY A 49 -19.36 7.64 -6.99
CA GLY A 49 -19.50 7.27 -8.40
C GLY A 49 -18.36 6.42 -8.99
N HIS A 50 -17.31 6.10 -8.22
CA HIS A 50 -16.11 5.40 -8.72
C HIS A 50 -15.73 4.20 -7.85
N VAL A 51 -15.62 4.40 -6.54
CA VAL A 51 -15.33 3.34 -5.55
C VAL A 51 -16.67 2.79 -5.03
N PRO A 52 -16.91 1.45 -5.08
CA PRO A 52 -18.11 0.86 -4.50
C PRO A 52 -18.25 1.17 -3.00
N ALA A 53 -19.36 1.76 -2.60
CA ALA A 53 -19.61 2.13 -1.21
C ALA A 53 -19.82 0.89 -0.31
N GLY A 54 -19.36 0.98 0.94
CA GLY A 54 -19.60 -0.05 1.96
C GLY A 54 -18.96 -1.41 1.68
N LYS A 55 -17.95 -1.47 0.80
CA LYS A 55 -17.22 -2.70 0.49
C LYS A 55 -15.96 -2.82 1.33
N VAL A 56 -15.68 -4.06 1.74
CA VAL A 56 -14.41 -4.49 2.33
C VAL A 56 -13.66 -5.27 1.27
N ASN A 57 -12.33 -5.14 1.23
CA ASN A 57 -11.47 -5.83 0.28
C ASN A 57 -10.17 -6.25 0.96
N ASP A 58 -9.74 -7.50 0.75
CA ASP A 58 -8.53 -8.07 1.35
C ASP A 58 -7.28 -7.93 0.46
N HIS A 59 -7.30 -7.00 -0.51
CA HIS A 59 -6.14 -6.71 -1.35
C HIS A 59 -4.99 -6.20 -0.49
N ILE A 60 -3.86 -6.91 -0.58
CA ILE A 60 -2.63 -6.52 0.07
C ILE A 60 -1.99 -5.42 -0.78
N CYS A 61 -1.68 -4.29 -0.15
CA CYS A 61 -0.94 -3.20 -0.76
C CYS A 61 0.11 -2.66 0.21
N ALA A 62 1.18 -2.14 -0.35
CA ALA A 62 2.15 -1.33 0.39
C ALA A 62 1.88 0.17 0.18
N PHE A 63 2.37 1.01 1.09
CA PHE A 63 2.13 2.45 1.00
C PHE A 63 2.67 3.06 -0.31
N TYR A 64 3.76 2.50 -0.86
CA TYR A 64 4.35 2.93 -2.13
C TYR A 64 3.50 2.57 -3.37
N ASP A 65 2.47 1.72 -3.25
CA ASP A 65 1.52 1.44 -4.33
C ASP A 65 0.55 2.61 -4.59
N LEU A 66 0.45 3.57 -3.66
CA LEU A 66 -0.38 4.76 -3.83
C LEU A 66 0.05 5.59 -5.03
N MET A 67 1.36 5.73 -5.26
CA MET A 67 1.88 6.60 -6.29
C MET A 67 1.56 6.12 -7.72
N PRO A 68 1.80 4.86 -8.13
CA PRO A 68 1.33 4.35 -9.43
C PRO A 68 -0.21 4.32 -9.52
N THR A 69 -0.91 4.05 -8.41
CA THR A 69 -2.38 4.11 -8.36
C THR A 69 -2.90 5.51 -8.67
N PHE A 70 -2.29 6.56 -8.12
CA PHE A 70 -2.66 7.94 -8.39
C PHE A 70 -2.31 8.35 -9.82
N CYS A 71 -1.19 7.87 -10.35
CA CYS A 71 -0.84 8.11 -11.75
C CYS A 71 -1.89 7.52 -12.69
N ASP A 72 -2.30 6.26 -12.47
CA ASP A 72 -3.36 5.61 -13.24
C ASP A 72 -4.69 6.36 -13.15
N VAL A 73 -5.09 6.72 -11.93
CA VAL A 73 -6.32 7.49 -11.67
C VAL A 73 -6.30 8.85 -12.37
N ALA A 74 -5.15 9.52 -12.42
CA ALA A 74 -4.97 10.81 -13.08
C ALA A 74 -4.72 10.69 -14.60
N GLY A 75 -4.65 9.48 -15.16
CA GLY A 75 -4.34 9.26 -16.58
C GLY A 75 -2.88 9.55 -16.96
N ILE A 76 -1.97 9.59 -15.98
CA ILE A 76 -0.55 9.82 -16.20
C ILE A 76 0.11 8.52 -16.66
N LYS A 77 0.47 8.47 -17.94
CA LYS A 77 1.19 7.34 -18.54
C LYS A 77 2.70 7.48 -18.31
N ASN A 78 3.41 6.35 -18.37
CA ASN A 78 4.88 6.28 -18.27
C ASN A 78 5.41 6.97 -16.99
N TYR A 79 4.69 6.83 -15.87
CA TYR A 79 5.00 7.51 -14.62
C TYR A 79 6.38 7.11 -14.07
N GLU A 80 6.86 5.89 -14.30
CA GLU A 80 8.20 5.45 -13.87
C GLU A 80 9.29 6.32 -14.50
N LYS A 81 9.23 6.50 -15.82
CA LYS A 81 10.17 7.39 -16.54
C LYS A 81 10.02 8.84 -16.12
N LYS A 82 8.80 9.27 -15.80
CA LYS A 82 8.49 10.66 -15.44
C LYS A 82 9.01 11.03 -14.05
N TYR A 83 8.88 10.13 -13.07
CA TYR A 83 9.13 10.41 -11.66
C TYR A 83 10.39 9.75 -11.10
N ARG A 84 11.08 8.89 -11.86
CA ARG A 84 12.38 8.37 -11.43
C ARG A 84 13.38 9.48 -11.12
N ASN A 85 14.21 9.26 -10.12
CA ASN A 85 15.37 10.06 -9.84
C ASN A 85 16.37 9.94 -11.00
N LYS A 86 16.64 11.06 -11.68
CA LYS A 86 17.54 11.13 -12.84
C LYS A 86 19.03 11.09 -12.47
N GLU A 87 19.36 11.31 -11.20
CA GLU A 87 20.74 11.28 -10.69
C GLU A 87 21.20 9.86 -10.38
N LYS A 88 20.27 8.92 -10.25
CA LYS A 88 20.57 7.50 -10.04
C LYS A 88 20.68 6.78 -11.38
N GLU A 89 21.69 5.91 -11.49
CA GLU A 89 21.83 4.99 -12.63
C GLU A 89 20.63 4.04 -12.73
N VAL A 90 20.22 3.50 -11.58
CA VAL A 90 19.01 2.67 -11.44
C VAL A 90 18.16 3.23 -10.30
N ASP A 91 16.92 3.58 -10.63
CA ASP A 91 15.91 3.98 -9.64
C ASP A 91 14.73 3.01 -9.75
N TYR A 92 14.65 2.10 -8.77
CA TYR A 92 13.63 1.06 -8.73
C TYR A 92 12.27 1.66 -8.37
N PHE A 93 11.23 1.09 -8.97
CA PHE A 93 9.86 1.54 -8.82
C PHE A 93 9.01 0.34 -8.41
N ASP A 94 8.92 0.11 -7.11
CA ASP A 94 8.33 -1.13 -6.58
C ASP A 94 6.81 -1.10 -6.56
N GLY A 95 6.21 0.09 -6.61
CA GLY A 95 4.77 0.26 -6.51
C GLY A 95 4.01 -0.38 -7.67
N ILE A 96 2.92 -1.06 -7.33
CA ILE A 96 1.98 -1.65 -8.29
C ILE A 96 0.63 -0.98 -8.11
N SER A 97 0.09 -0.41 -9.19
CA SER A 97 -1.22 0.21 -9.15
C SER A 97 -2.32 -0.78 -8.76
N PHE A 98 -3.12 -0.42 -7.77
CA PHE A 98 -4.33 -1.14 -7.37
C PHE A 98 -5.61 -0.43 -7.80
N ALA A 99 -5.52 0.52 -8.75
CA ALA A 99 -6.68 1.23 -9.30
C ALA A 99 -7.82 0.28 -9.76
N PRO A 100 -7.57 -0.90 -10.37
CA PRO A 100 -8.64 -1.85 -10.67
C PRO A 100 -9.40 -2.32 -9.43
N THR A 101 -8.68 -2.70 -8.36
CA THR A 101 -9.27 -3.08 -7.07
C THR A 101 -10.09 -1.92 -6.50
N LEU A 102 -9.52 -0.71 -6.48
CA LEU A 102 -10.15 0.50 -5.96
C LEU A 102 -11.50 0.78 -6.67
N LEU A 103 -11.55 0.58 -7.98
CA LEU A 103 -12.73 0.79 -8.83
C LEU A 103 -13.69 -0.42 -8.86
N GLY A 104 -13.48 -1.44 -8.02
CA GLY A 104 -14.32 -2.63 -7.95
C GLY A 104 -14.24 -3.56 -9.16
N LYS A 105 -13.19 -3.43 -9.98
CA LYS A 105 -12.94 -4.33 -11.11
C LYS A 105 -12.29 -5.62 -10.59
N LYS A 106 -12.64 -6.77 -11.17
CA LYS A 106 -12.00 -8.05 -10.81
C LYS A 106 -10.50 -7.96 -11.09
N ASN A 107 -9.69 -8.34 -10.09
CA ASN A 107 -8.24 -8.41 -10.23
C ASN A 107 -7.88 -9.42 -11.33
N ARG A 108 -7.10 -8.96 -12.31
CA ARG A 108 -6.15 -9.85 -13.00
C ARG A 108 -5.00 -10.07 -12.03
N ASN A 109 -4.69 -11.32 -11.74
CA ASN A 109 -3.67 -11.76 -10.78
C ASN A 109 -2.30 -11.15 -11.08
N ASN A 110 -2.00 -9.96 -10.57
CA ASN A 110 -0.67 -9.35 -10.70
C ASN A 110 0.22 -9.62 -9.48
N MET A 111 -0.36 -9.89 -8.31
CA MET A 111 0.40 -10.10 -7.07
C MET A 111 1.16 -11.44 -7.03
N THR A 112 0.71 -12.44 -7.78
CA THR A 112 1.44 -13.72 -7.95
C THR A 112 2.73 -13.54 -8.75
N SER A 113 2.82 -12.50 -9.60
CA SER A 113 3.98 -12.26 -10.46
C SER A 113 5.23 -11.85 -9.68
N CYS A 114 5.09 -11.16 -8.56
CA CYS A 114 6.23 -10.67 -7.78
C CYS A 114 6.89 -11.77 -6.95
N ILE A 115 6.11 -12.73 -6.44
CA ILE A 115 6.67 -13.91 -5.75
C ILE A 115 7.31 -14.87 -6.76
N GLY A 116 6.75 -15.00 -7.97
CA GLY A 116 7.29 -15.87 -9.02
C GLY A 116 8.67 -15.46 -9.57
N ASN A 117 9.02 -14.18 -9.51
CA ASN A 117 10.30 -13.67 -10.03
C ASN A 117 11.47 -13.74 -9.01
N LEU A 118 11.20 -14.01 -7.73
CA LEU A 118 12.24 -14.19 -6.70
C LEU A 118 12.74 -15.64 -6.56
N MET A 119 12.15 -16.60 -7.27
CA MET A 119 12.57 -18.01 -7.30
C MET A 119 13.04 -18.46 -8.69
N LYS A 120 13.88 -17.67 -9.36
CA LYS A 120 14.67 -18.22 -10.48
C LYS A 120 15.94 -18.85 -9.88
N PRO A 121 16.12 -20.18 -9.98
CA PRO A 121 17.36 -20.81 -9.54
C PRO A 121 18.50 -20.24 -10.40
N THR A 122 19.49 -19.65 -9.73
CA THR A 122 20.79 -19.38 -10.33
C THR A 122 21.37 -20.71 -10.79
N ARG A 123 21.58 -20.86 -12.10
CA ARG A 123 22.48 -21.90 -12.62
C ARG A 123 23.91 -21.61 -12.21
#